data_AF-A0A1C5RV58-F1
#
_entry.id   AF-A0A1C5RV58-F1
#
_cell.length_a   1.000
_cell.length_b   1.000
_cell.length_c   1.000
_cell.angle_alpha   90.00
_cell.angle_beta   90.00
_cell.angle_gamma   90.00
#
_symmetry.space_group_name_H-M   'P 1'
#
loop_
_entity.id
_entity.type
_entity.pdbx_description
1 polymer ?
#
loop_
_entity_poly.entity_id
_entity_poly.type
_entity_poly.pdbx_seq_one_letter_code
_entity_poly.pdbx_strand_id
1 'polypeptide(L)'
;MVIKEESGLKFGFPEKSIVIKFDDTLFYRDYFNRFPGSKGVDFVSVSPNQIAFIEVKNCRGDEGNCRWRIAPDNKKREKVKTTVNLEGRDSLDIEVTQKVAMTLASMLGAKSFGAKKDCLNEFDRFIQFMSDESFSDVSKKKYVILFLEGDFGSKSYSKKMIMQSLQDSMKRKLRWFDCRVSVVDSDSYDPRIFQIVDRKTDT
;
A
#
# COMPACT_ATOMS: atom_id res chain seq x y z
N MET A 1 -7.11 17.48 9.63
CA MET A 1 -6.70 16.13 9.19
C MET A 1 -7.22 15.90 7.79
N VAL A 2 -6.50 15.20 6.90
CA VAL A 2 -7.02 14.86 5.56
C VAL A 2 -7.62 13.46 5.61
N ILE A 3 -8.90 13.31 5.33
CA ILE A 3 -9.57 11.99 5.36
C ILE A 3 -9.64 11.42 3.94
N LYS A 4 -9.25 10.15 3.79
CA LYS A 4 -9.44 9.35 2.59
C LYS A 4 -10.16 8.06 2.95
N GLU A 5 -10.99 7.57 2.04
CA GLU A 5 -11.71 6.31 2.22
C GLU A 5 -11.16 5.26 1.25
N GLU A 6 -10.99 4.04 1.77
CA GLU A 6 -10.66 2.87 0.96
C GLU A 6 -11.26 1.63 1.60
N SER A 7 -11.88 0.77 0.78
CA SER A 7 -12.45 -0.51 1.21
C SER A 7 -13.38 -0.41 2.45
N GLY A 8 -14.19 0.64 2.51
CA GLY A 8 -15.14 0.91 3.60
C GLY A 8 -14.51 1.37 4.92
N LEU A 9 -13.23 1.79 4.90
CA LEU A 9 -12.50 2.33 6.05
C LEU A 9 -12.06 3.76 5.78
N LYS A 10 -12.15 4.62 6.80
CA LYS A 10 -11.65 6.01 6.74
C LYS A 10 -10.29 6.16 7.39
N PHE A 11 -9.34 6.65 6.59
CA PHE A 11 -7.96 6.94 6.97
C PHE A 11 -7.75 8.45 7.08
N GLY A 12 -7.42 8.90 8.28
CA GLY A 12 -7.08 10.27 8.60
C GLY A 12 -5.58 10.49 8.58
N PHE A 13 -5.10 11.31 7.66
CA PHE A 13 -3.69 11.69 7.52
C PHE A 13 -3.41 13.03 8.22
N PRO A 14 -2.23 13.22 8.83
CA PRO A 14 -1.85 14.50 9.43
C PRO A 14 -2.02 15.68 8.46
N GLU A 15 -2.40 16.86 8.96
CA GLU A 15 -2.70 18.04 8.11
C GLU A 15 -1.52 18.51 7.26
N LYS A 16 -0.30 18.30 7.74
CA LYS A 16 0.93 18.63 7.02
C LYS A 16 1.28 17.61 5.94
N SER A 17 0.51 16.52 5.83
CA SER A 17 0.70 15.50 4.81
C SER A 17 -0.13 15.81 3.58
N ILE A 18 0.47 15.60 2.41
CA ILE A 18 -0.23 15.55 1.13
C ILE A 18 -0.48 14.08 0.82
N VAL A 19 -1.71 13.74 0.45
CA VAL A 19 -2.11 12.36 0.19
C VAL A 19 -2.95 12.25 -1.07
N ILE A 20 -2.58 11.31 -1.93
CA ILE A 20 -3.32 10.94 -3.14
C ILE A 20 -3.84 9.50 -3.02
N LYS A 21 -5.00 9.25 -3.62
CA LYS A 21 -5.45 7.90 -3.98
C LYS A 21 -4.82 7.58 -5.33
N PHE A 22 -3.73 6.82 -5.34
CA PHE A 22 -2.84 6.80 -6.51
C PHE A 22 -3.51 6.16 -7.74
N ASP A 23 -4.27 5.09 -7.55
CA ASP A 23 -5.07 4.43 -8.58
C ASP A 23 -6.28 5.25 -9.06
N ASP A 24 -6.74 6.22 -8.26
CA ASP A 24 -7.80 7.15 -8.64
C ASP A 24 -7.29 8.40 -9.39
N THR A 25 -5.97 8.64 -9.44
CA THR A 25 -5.41 9.81 -10.15
C THR A 25 -5.68 9.76 -11.65
N LEU A 26 -5.83 10.93 -12.27
CA LEU A 26 -6.01 11.02 -13.72
C LEU A 26 -4.81 10.45 -14.47
N PHE A 27 -3.59 10.70 -13.97
CA PHE A 27 -2.39 10.14 -14.57
C PHE A 27 -2.39 8.61 -14.57
N TYR A 28 -2.75 7.98 -13.44
CA TYR A 28 -2.84 6.53 -13.38
C TYR A 28 -3.90 6.02 -14.36
N ARG A 29 -5.13 6.52 -14.27
CA ARG A 29 -6.27 5.98 -15.03
C ARG A 29 -6.12 6.16 -16.53
N ASP A 30 -5.66 7.33 -16.98
CA ASP A 30 -5.64 7.67 -18.40
C ASP A 30 -4.35 7.30 -19.09
N TYR A 31 -3.25 7.12 -18.35
CA TYR A 31 -1.92 6.89 -18.93
C TYR A 31 -1.28 5.60 -18.42
N PHE A 32 -1.01 5.49 -17.12
CA PHE A 32 -0.26 4.35 -16.60
C PHE A 32 -1.04 3.04 -16.71
N ASN A 33 -2.35 3.06 -16.48
CA ASN A 33 -3.22 1.88 -16.52
C ASN A 33 -3.36 1.28 -17.92
N ARG A 34 -2.88 1.97 -18.98
CA ARG A 34 -2.77 1.40 -20.33
C ARG A 34 -1.63 0.39 -20.45
N PHE A 35 -0.67 0.39 -19.53
CA PHE A 35 0.37 -0.61 -19.47
C PHE A 35 -0.24 -1.93 -18.97
N PRO A 36 -0.23 -3.02 -19.76
CA PRO A 36 -0.86 -4.27 -19.37
C PRO A 36 -0.30 -4.82 -18.07
N GLY A 37 -1.19 -5.23 -17.15
CA GLY A 37 -0.81 -5.74 -15.84
C GLY A 37 -0.35 -4.66 -14.86
N SER A 38 -0.58 -3.38 -15.17
CA SER A 38 -0.26 -2.29 -14.25
C SER A 38 -1.05 -2.33 -12.96
N LYS A 39 -0.35 -2.06 -11.86
CA LYS A 39 -0.92 -2.02 -10.52
C LYS A 39 -0.38 -0.79 -9.80
N GLY A 40 -1.22 -0.17 -8.97
CA GLY A 40 -0.84 0.93 -8.08
C GLY A 40 -1.20 0.60 -6.64
N VAL A 41 -0.48 1.17 -5.68
CA VAL A 41 -0.92 1.17 -4.28
C VAL A 41 -2.15 2.07 -4.14
N ASP A 42 -2.96 1.86 -3.10
CA ASP A 42 -4.17 2.67 -2.90
C ASP A 42 -3.81 4.11 -2.50
N PHE A 43 -2.90 4.30 -1.54
CA PHE A 43 -2.47 5.64 -1.13
C PHE A 43 -0.96 5.86 -1.29
N VAL A 44 -0.62 7.10 -1.65
CA VAL A 44 0.72 7.64 -1.41
C VAL A 44 0.58 8.91 -0.58
N SER A 45 1.33 8.99 0.51
CA SER A 45 1.37 10.18 1.37
C SER A 45 2.79 10.70 1.53
N VAL A 46 2.94 12.02 1.50
CA VAL A 46 4.22 12.72 1.71
C VAL A 46 4.05 13.76 2.80
N SER A 47 5.01 13.81 3.70
CA SER A 47 5.22 14.92 4.64
C SER A 47 6.72 15.30 4.61
N PRO A 48 7.15 16.38 5.29
CA PRO A 48 8.50 16.94 5.09
C PRO A 48 9.65 15.92 5.15
N ASN A 49 9.56 14.93 6.05
CA ASN A 49 10.63 13.95 6.29
C ASN A 49 10.22 12.49 6.01
N GLN A 50 9.08 12.25 5.37
CA GLN A 50 8.67 10.89 5.04
C GLN A 50 7.76 10.78 3.82
N ILE A 51 7.86 9.64 3.15
CA ILE A 51 6.90 9.18 2.15
C ILE A 51 6.37 7.81 2.58
N ALA A 52 5.09 7.55 2.40
CA ALA A 52 4.48 6.25 2.65
C ALA A 52 3.67 5.78 1.45
N PHE A 53 3.95 4.54 1.02
CA PHE A 53 3.18 3.78 0.04
C PHE A 53 2.31 2.79 0.80
N ILE A 54 0.99 2.88 0.63
CA ILE A 54 0.04 2.17 1.49
C ILE A 54 -0.93 1.39 0.61
N GLU A 55 -0.96 0.08 0.82
CA GLU A 55 -2.01 -0.81 0.32
C GLU A 55 -2.97 -1.15 1.46
N VAL A 56 -4.26 -1.10 1.19
CA VAL A 56 -5.36 -1.46 2.08
C VAL A 56 -5.98 -2.78 1.64
N LYS A 57 -6.04 -3.72 2.57
CA LYS A 57 -6.76 -4.97 2.42
C LYS A 57 -7.74 -5.16 3.56
N ASN A 58 -8.97 -4.73 3.35
CA ASN A 58 -10.06 -5.03 4.27
C ASN A 58 -10.69 -6.38 3.93
N CYS A 59 -10.43 -7.39 4.74
CA CYS A 59 -10.96 -8.74 4.54
C CYS A 59 -12.03 -9.10 5.57
N ARG A 60 -12.51 -8.14 6.39
CA ARG A 60 -13.56 -8.40 7.39
C ARG A 60 -14.82 -8.95 6.72
N GLY A 61 -15.27 -10.11 7.17
CA GLY A 61 -16.44 -10.79 6.62
C GLY A 61 -16.19 -11.61 5.35
N ASP A 62 -14.96 -11.61 4.82
CA ASP A 62 -14.53 -12.39 3.65
C ASP A 62 -13.17 -13.09 3.87
N GLU A 63 -12.81 -13.35 5.13
CA GLU A 63 -11.51 -13.92 5.49
C GLU A 63 -11.28 -15.29 4.84
N GLY A 64 -12.35 -16.08 4.64
CA GLY A 64 -12.29 -17.39 3.99
C GLY A 64 -11.72 -17.33 2.57
N ASN A 65 -12.17 -16.36 1.76
CA ASN A 65 -11.68 -16.18 0.38
C ASN A 65 -10.32 -15.48 0.34
N CYS A 66 -9.99 -14.68 1.35
CA CYS A 66 -8.70 -13.99 1.46
C CYS A 66 -7.58 -14.84 2.09
N ARG A 67 -7.90 -15.98 2.75
CA ARG A 67 -6.96 -16.75 3.57
C ARG A 67 -5.74 -17.29 2.83
N TRP A 68 -5.84 -17.52 1.54
CA TRP A 68 -4.69 -17.99 0.75
C TRP A 68 -3.70 -16.87 0.46
N ARG A 69 -4.18 -15.62 0.39
CA ARG A 69 -3.39 -14.44 0.02
C ARG A 69 -2.45 -13.99 1.13
N ILE A 70 -2.77 -14.34 2.37
CA ILE A 70 -1.95 -14.07 3.55
C ILE A 70 -0.84 -15.10 3.77
N ALA A 71 -0.78 -16.15 2.94
CA ALA A 71 0.35 -17.09 2.92
C ALA A 71 1.38 -16.60 1.89
N PRO A 72 2.61 -16.23 2.33
CA PRO A 72 3.60 -15.66 1.43
C PRO A 72 3.99 -16.55 0.26
N ASP A 73 4.58 -15.95 -0.78
CA ASP A 73 5.19 -16.64 -1.92
C ASP A 73 4.20 -17.57 -2.66
N ASN A 74 2.92 -17.19 -2.78
CA ASN A 74 1.85 -17.99 -3.39
C ASN A 74 1.70 -19.42 -2.81
N LYS A 75 2.23 -19.71 -1.61
CA LYS A 75 2.30 -21.07 -1.03
C LYS A 75 0.96 -21.80 -0.93
N LYS A 76 -0.16 -21.06 -0.89
CA LYS A 76 -1.50 -21.62 -0.80
C LYS A 76 -2.37 -21.38 -2.03
N ARG A 77 -1.85 -20.73 -3.08
CA ARG A 77 -2.62 -20.34 -4.28
C ARG A 77 -3.23 -21.54 -5.00
N GLU A 78 -2.46 -22.61 -5.21
CA GLU A 78 -2.94 -23.82 -5.89
C GLU A 78 -3.83 -24.72 -5.02
N LYS A 79 -4.00 -24.38 -3.73
CA LYS A 79 -4.82 -25.14 -2.76
C LYS A 79 -6.18 -24.48 -2.51
N VAL A 80 -6.51 -23.42 -3.24
CA VAL A 80 -7.77 -22.70 -3.08
C VAL A 80 -8.90 -23.46 -3.76
N LYS A 81 -10.12 -23.35 -3.20
CA LYS A 81 -11.33 -23.88 -3.83
C LYS A 81 -11.48 -23.27 -5.24
N THR A 82 -11.91 -24.09 -6.20
CA THR A 82 -12.10 -23.71 -7.62
C THR A 82 -13.08 -22.55 -7.82
N THR A 83 -13.93 -22.25 -6.84
CA THR A 83 -14.89 -21.14 -6.87
C THR A 83 -14.26 -19.78 -6.62
N VAL A 84 -13.02 -19.71 -6.14
CA VAL A 84 -12.32 -18.43 -5.91
C VAL A 84 -11.61 -18.02 -7.20
N ASN A 85 -11.89 -16.82 -7.70
CA ASN A 85 -11.16 -16.29 -8.86
C ASN A 85 -9.71 -15.93 -8.46
N LEU A 86 -8.75 -16.65 -9.04
CA LEU A 86 -7.30 -16.47 -8.84
C LEU A 86 -6.61 -15.76 -10.01
N GLU A 87 -7.34 -15.44 -11.07
CA GLU A 87 -6.78 -14.86 -12.29
C GLU A 87 -6.12 -13.51 -12.00
N GLY A 88 -4.85 -13.35 -12.41
CA GLY A 88 -4.07 -12.15 -12.18
C GLY A 88 -3.75 -11.83 -10.71
N ARG A 89 -4.05 -12.73 -9.77
CA ARG A 89 -3.89 -12.52 -8.33
C ARG A 89 -2.78 -13.37 -7.75
N ASP A 90 -1.99 -12.71 -6.90
CA ASP A 90 -0.92 -13.29 -6.11
C ASP A 90 -1.20 -13.10 -4.61
N SER A 91 -0.37 -13.74 -3.78
CA SER A 91 -0.29 -13.45 -2.36
C SER A 91 0.09 -12.00 -2.11
N LEU A 92 -0.37 -11.44 -0.99
CA LEU A 92 -0.27 -10.01 -0.71
C LEU A 92 1.18 -9.52 -0.67
N ASP A 93 2.12 -10.36 -0.25
CA ASP A 93 3.54 -10.01 -0.24
C ASP A 93 4.13 -9.82 -1.65
N ILE A 94 3.62 -10.52 -2.67
CA ILE A 94 3.99 -10.31 -4.07
C ILE A 94 3.23 -9.11 -4.64
N GLU A 95 1.90 -9.08 -4.46
CA GLU A 95 1.05 -8.04 -5.03
C GLU A 95 1.44 -6.64 -4.54
N VAL A 96 1.64 -6.46 -3.23
CA VAL A 96 2.00 -5.15 -2.65
C VAL A 96 3.39 -4.70 -3.12
N THR A 97 4.35 -5.62 -3.17
CA THR A 97 5.72 -5.27 -3.57
C THR A 97 5.80 -4.91 -5.06
N GLN A 98 5.01 -5.60 -5.90
CA GLN A 98 4.81 -5.23 -7.29
C GLN A 98 4.13 -3.86 -7.41
N LYS A 99 3.03 -3.61 -6.68
CA LYS A 99 2.34 -2.32 -6.66
C LYS A 99 3.27 -1.16 -6.30
N VAL A 100 4.13 -1.33 -5.29
CA VAL A 100 5.14 -0.32 -4.90
C VAL A 100 6.13 -0.07 -6.03
N ALA A 101 6.71 -1.12 -6.62
CA ALA A 101 7.66 -0.98 -7.73
C ALA A 101 7.05 -0.22 -8.91
N MET A 102 5.80 -0.56 -9.26
CA MET A 102 5.08 0.06 -10.36
C MET A 102 4.65 1.50 -10.05
N THR A 103 4.28 1.79 -8.81
CA THR A 103 3.99 3.16 -8.35
C THR A 103 5.23 4.05 -8.48
N LEU A 104 6.39 3.57 -8.03
CA LEU A 104 7.67 4.28 -8.18
C LEU A 104 8.03 4.51 -9.65
N ALA A 105 7.91 3.47 -10.49
CA ALA A 105 8.16 3.57 -11.92
C ALA A 105 7.20 4.55 -12.60
N SER A 106 5.92 4.53 -12.23
CA SER A 106 4.91 5.46 -12.72
C SER A 106 5.22 6.90 -12.34
N MET A 107 5.63 7.19 -11.10
CA MET A 107 6.00 8.54 -10.67
C MET A 107 7.25 9.05 -11.39
N LEU A 108 8.24 8.19 -11.61
CA LEU A 108 9.41 8.54 -12.42
C LEU A 108 9.04 8.78 -13.89
N GLY A 109 8.16 7.95 -14.45
CA GLY A 109 7.61 8.14 -15.79
C GLY A 109 6.81 9.43 -15.92
N ALA A 110 5.98 9.77 -14.93
CA ALA A 110 5.25 11.03 -14.84
C ALA A 110 6.21 12.23 -14.90
N LYS A 111 7.30 12.20 -14.11
CA LYS A 111 8.33 13.25 -14.12
C LYS A 111 8.89 13.55 -15.51
N SER A 112 8.97 12.54 -16.39
CA SER A 112 9.51 12.71 -17.75
C SER A 112 8.71 13.67 -18.64
N PHE A 113 7.44 13.95 -18.31
CA PHE A 113 6.62 14.90 -19.05
C PHE A 113 6.94 16.37 -18.72
N GLY A 114 7.64 16.66 -17.62
CA GLY A 114 7.84 18.03 -17.12
C GLY A 114 6.49 18.73 -16.94
N ALA A 115 6.39 19.99 -17.37
CA ALA A 115 5.17 20.80 -17.28
C ALA A 115 4.15 20.55 -18.42
N LYS A 116 4.30 19.50 -19.23
CA LYS A 116 3.45 19.27 -20.43
C LYS A 116 2.06 18.68 -20.11
N LYS A 117 1.77 18.36 -18.86
CA LYS A 117 0.57 17.64 -18.43
C LYS A 117 0.05 18.20 -17.10
N ASP A 118 -1.08 18.90 -17.14
CA ASP A 118 -1.66 19.51 -15.94
C ASP A 118 -2.08 18.49 -14.87
N CYS A 119 -2.43 17.27 -15.28
CA CYS A 119 -2.76 16.19 -14.34
C CYS A 119 -1.57 15.75 -13.48
N LEU A 120 -0.36 16.24 -13.74
CA LEU A 120 0.82 15.96 -12.92
C LEU A 120 1.00 16.90 -11.73
N ASN A 121 0.24 18.00 -11.67
CA ASN A 121 0.34 18.96 -10.56
C ASN A 121 0.07 18.29 -9.19
N GLU A 122 -0.77 17.25 -9.15
CA GLU A 122 -1.01 16.46 -7.92
C GLU A 122 0.19 15.59 -7.51
N PHE A 123 1.12 15.32 -8.43
CA PHE A 123 2.34 14.54 -8.21
C PHE A 123 3.55 15.38 -7.83
N ASP A 124 3.52 16.71 -8.05
CA ASP A 124 4.68 17.60 -7.91
C ASP A 124 5.45 17.40 -6.60
N ARG A 125 4.72 17.33 -5.48
CA ARG A 125 5.33 17.17 -4.16
C ARG A 125 5.94 15.79 -3.95
N PHE A 126 5.35 14.75 -4.53
CA PHE A 126 5.88 13.39 -4.49
C PHE A 126 7.14 13.26 -5.35
N ILE A 127 7.08 13.79 -6.57
CA ILE A 127 8.21 13.83 -7.51
C ILE A 127 9.36 14.65 -6.91
N GLN A 128 9.07 15.82 -6.33
CA GLN A 128 10.06 16.65 -5.65
C GLN A 128 10.70 15.89 -4.49
N PHE A 129 9.90 15.24 -3.63
CA PHE A 129 10.43 14.45 -2.51
C PHE A 129 11.37 13.34 -2.98
N MET A 130 11.01 12.62 -4.03
CA MET A 130 11.81 11.53 -4.61
C MET A 130 13.06 12.01 -5.38
N SER A 131 13.05 13.26 -5.86
CA SER A 131 14.14 13.82 -6.66
C SER A 131 15.18 14.58 -5.84
N ASP A 132 14.87 14.85 -4.58
CA ASP A 132 15.76 15.54 -3.65
C ASP A 132 16.96 14.63 -3.30
N GLU A 133 18.17 15.18 -3.25
CA GLU A 133 19.38 14.41 -2.90
C GLU A 133 19.27 13.72 -1.54
N SER A 134 18.60 14.37 -0.59
CA SER A 134 18.32 13.82 0.74
C SER A 134 17.29 12.69 0.70
N PHE A 135 16.72 12.34 -0.45
CA PHE A 135 15.99 11.07 -0.60
C PHE A 135 16.88 9.87 -0.31
N SER A 136 18.21 9.99 -0.46
CA SER A 136 19.16 8.97 0.01
C SER A 136 19.43 8.99 1.52
N ASP A 137 19.00 10.06 2.22
CA ASP A 137 19.18 10.20 3.67
C ASP A 137 18.21 9.29 4.44
N VAL A 138 18.76 8.64 5.48
CA VAL A 138 18.02 7.81 6.43
C VAL A 138 17.02 8.62 7.27
N SER A 139 17.23 9.94 7.38
CA SER A 139 16.29 10.87 8.02
C SER A 139 14.99 11.01 7.23
N LYS A 140 15.05 10.88 5.90
CA LYS A 140 13.87 10.79 5.01
C LYS A 140 13.36 9.37 4.96
N LYS A 141 12.39 9.08 5.82
CA LYS A 141 11.84 7.73 5.99
C LYS A 141 10.94 7.38 4.80
N LYS A 142 11.23 6.27 4.12
CA LYS A 142 10.30 5.66 3.16
C LYS A 142 9.59 4.51 3.83
N TYR A 143 8.26 4.52 3.80
CA TYR A 143 7.43 3.47 4.37
C TYR A 143 6.72 2.70 3.26
N VAL A 144 6.68 1.38 3.39
CA VAL A 144 5.80 0.51 2.62
C VAL A 144 4.90 -0.19 3.62
N ILE A 145 3.60 0.07 3.53
CA ILE A 145 2.62 -0.38 4.51
C ILE A 145 1.57 -1.22 3.80
N LEU A 146 1.37 -2.44 4.28
CA LEU A 146 0.15 -3.21 4.04
C LEU A 146 -0.74 -3.07 5.27
N PHE A 147 -1.87 -2.40 5.12
CA PHE A 147 -2.94 -2.40 6.10
C PHE A 147 -3.81 -3.64 5.87
N LEU A 148 -3.76 -4.63 6.76
CA LEU A 148 -4.44 -5.90 6.65
C LEU A 148 -5.48 -6.06 7.76
N GLU A 149 -6.73 -5.86 7.40
CA GLU A 149 -7.86 -5.95 8.31
C GLU A 149 -8.62 -7.27 8.12
N GLY A 150 -9.14 -7.84 9.21
CA GLY A 150 -9.78 -9.16 9.22
C GLY A 150 -9.24 -10.10 10.30
N ASP A 151 -10.02 -11.12 10.67
CA ASP A 151 -9.61 -12.13 11.65
C ASP A 151 -9.07 -13.41 10.99
N PHE A 152 -7.75 -13.44 10.83
CA PHE A 152 -7.05 -14.58 10.25
C PHE A 152 -6.50 -15.56 11.28
N GLY A 153 -6.66 -15.26 12.57
CA GLY A 153 -6.12 -16.07 13.65
C GLY A 153 -6.60 -17.51 13.61
N SER A 154 -5.84 -18.38 14.24
CA SER A 154 -6.23 -19.77 14.55
C SER A 154 -5.59 -20.17 15.88
N LYS A 155 -6.03 -21.29 16.45
CA LYS A 155 -5.50 -21.79 17.74
C LYS A 155 -3.97 -21.93 17.76
N SER A 156 -3.35 -22.29 16.63
CA SER A 156 -1.91 -22.54 16.52
C SER A 156 -1.13 -21.43 15.81
N TYR A 157 -1.80 -20.44 15.24
CA TYR A 157 -1.17 -19.40 14.43
C TYR A 157 -1.92 -18.08 14.57
N SER A 158 -1.33 -17.12 15.27
CA SER A 158 -1.96 -15.83 15.57
C SER A 158 -1.92 -14.89 14.38
N LYS A 159 -2.84 -13.91 14.34
CA LYS A 159 -2.83 -12.83 13.34
C LYS A 159 -1.49 -12.10 13.28
N LYS A 160 -0.88 -11.83 14.44
CA LYS A 160 0.45 -11.23 14.56
C LYS A 160 1.54 -12.03 13.84
N MET A 161 1.52 -13.37 13.96
CA MET A 161 2.49 -14.22 13.26
C MET A 161 2.28 -14.20 11.73
N ILE A 162 1.02 -14.16 11.28
CA ILE A 162 0.67 -14.02 9.86
C ILE A 162 1.22 -12.70 9.31
N MET A 163 0.91 -11.59 9.98
CA MET A 163 1.37 -10.26 9.59
C MET A 163 2.89 -10.18 9.57
N GLN A 164 3.57 -10.75 10.57
CA GLN A 164 5.03 -10.84 10.61
C GLN A 164 5.59 -11.64 9.43
N SER A 165 5.00 -12.78 9.09
CA SER A 165 5.44 -13.61 7.96
C SER A 165 5.31 -12.88 6.62
N LEU A 166 4.21 -12.16 6.40
CA LEU A 166 4.02 -11.28 5.24
C LEU A 166 5.05 -10.16 5.23
N GLN A 167 5.24 -9.48 6.36
CA GLN A 167 6.19 -8.37 6.51
C GLN A 167 7.62 -8.81 6.16
N ASP A 168 8.08 -9.95 6.66
CA ASP A 168 9.43 -10.46 6.39
C ASP A 168 9.59 -10.90 4.93
N SER A 169 8.53 -11.44 4.32
CA SER A 169 8.53 -11.74 2.89
C SER A 169 8.63 -10.48 2.04
N MET A 170 7.86 -9.44 2.37
CA MET A 170 7.90 -8.15 1.69
C MET A 170 9.26 -7.46 1.85
N LYS A 171 9.85 -7.48 3.06
CA LYS A 171 11.21 -6.95 3.31
C LYS A 171 12.25 -7.59 2.39
N ARG A 172 12.21 -8.92 2.23
CA ARG A 172 13.13 -9.62 1.33
C ARG A 172 12.98 -9.17 -0.13
N LYS A 173 11.74 -9.01 -0.59
CA LYS A 173 11.42 -8.60 -1.96
C LYS A 173 11.77 -7.14 -2.25
N LEU A 174 11.68 -6.27 -1.24
CA LEU A 174 11.98 -4.85 -1.32
C LEU A 174 13.42 -4.51 -0.92
N ARG A 175 14.34 -5.48 -0.82
CA ARG A 175 15.76 -5.21 -0.46
C ARG A 175 16.47 -4.23 -1.40
N TRP A 176 15.93 -4.01 -2.60
CA TRP A 176 16.43 -3.04 -3.57
C TRP A 176 15.97 -1.60 -3.29
N PHE A 177 15.03 -1.40 -2.36
CA PHE A 177 14.48 -0.10 -1.97
C PHE A 177 14.67 0.13 -0.47
N ASP A 178 15.46 1.15 -0.10
CA ASP A 178 15.76 1.47 1.29
C ASP A 178 14.52 2.01 2.03
N CYS A 179 13.70 1.10 2.54
CA CYS A 179 12.41 1.41 3.12
C CYS A 179 12.10 0.60 4.38
N ARG A 180 11.20 1.14 5.19
CA ARG A 180 10.60 0.46 6.34
C ARG A 180 9.31 -0.21 5.91
N VAL A 181 9.32 -1.54 5.95
CA VAL A 181 8.14 -2.35 5.61
C VAL A 181 7.37 -2.68 6.88
N SER A 182 6.06 -2.44 6.85
CA SER A 182 5.15 -2.78 7.94
C SER A 182 3.88 -3.44 7.43
N VAL A 183 3.42 -4.47 8.15
CA VAL A 183 2.07 -5.03 7.98
C VAL A 183 1.32 -4.71 9.27
N VAL A 184 0.26 -3.92 9.17
CA VAL A 184 -0.48 -3.36 10.32
C VAL A 184 -1.98 -3.55 10.13
N ASP A 185 -2.74 -3.35 11.20
CA ASP A 185 -4.20 -3.36 11.22
C ASP A 185 -4.72 -2.22 12.09
N SER A 186 -6.03 -2.20 12.36
CA SER A 186 -6.67 -1.18 13.22
C SER A 186 -6.08 -1.06 14.64
N ASP A 187 -5.35 -2.06 15.12
CA ASP A 187 -4.81 -2.10 16.48
C ASP A 187 -3.29 -1.83 16.55
N SER A 188 -2.60 -1.86 15.40
CA SER A 188 -1.13 -1.84 15.33
C SER A 188 -0.53 -0.78 14.41
N TYR A 189 -1.35 0.05 13.76
CA TYR A 189 -0.88 1.13 12.89
C TYR A 189 -0.13 2.24 13.65
N ASP A 190 0.71 3.01 12.94
CA ASP A 190 1.39 4.18 13.50
C ASP A 190 0.56 5.46 13.27
N PRO A 191 -0.02 6.07 14.33
CA PRO A 191 -0.91 7.23 14.22
C PRO A 191 -0.22 8.50 13.69
N ARG A 192 1.12 8.50 13.62
CA ARG A 192 1.89 9.58 12.99
C ARG A 192 1.86 9.52 11.47
N ILE A 193 1.51 8.37 10.88
CA ILE A 193 1.40 8.18 9.43
C ILE A 193 -0.05 8.37 8.99
N PHE A 194 -0.98 7.64 9.61
CA PHE A 194 -2.43 7.76 9.42
C PHE A 194 -3.18 7.25 10.66
N GLN A 195 -4.46 7.60 10.78
CA GLN A 195 -5.36 7.16 11.85
C GLN A 195 -6.63 6.55 11.26
N ILE A 196 -7.18 5.51 11.88
CA ILE A 196 -8.50 5.00 11.51
C ILE A 196 -9.56 5.85 12.21
N VAL A 197 -10.42 6.51 11.44
CA VAL A 197 -11.34 7.56 11.94
C VAL A 197 -12.71 6.99 12.31
N ASP A 198 -13.14 5.91 11.67
CA ASP A 198 -14.43 5.26 11.94
C ASP A 198 -14.28 4.15 12.97
N ARG A 199 -14.07 4.52 14.24
CA ARG A 199 -14.65 3.70 15.32
C ARG A 199 -16.06 4.24 15.51
N LYS A 200 -17.07 3.55 14.95
CA LYS A 200 -18.32 3.44 15.72
C LYS A 200 -17.89 2.84 17.05
N THR A 201 -17.85 3.66 18.08
CA THR A 201 -17.99 3.17 19.44
C THR A 201 -19.33 2.46 19.45
N ASP A 202 -19.32 1.13 19.32
CA ASP A 202 -20.44 0.33 19.77
C ASP A 202 -20.45 0.51 21.30
N THR A 203 -21.22 1.52 21.72
CA THR A 203 -21.78 1.64 23.07
C THR A 203 -22.83 0.57 23.29
#